data_AF-A0A1H3K305-F1
#
_entry.id   AF-A0A1H3K305-F1
#
_cell.length_a   1.000
_cell.length_b   1.000
_cell.length_c   1.000
_cell.angle_alpha   90.00
_cell.angle_beta   90.00
_cell.angle_gamma   90.00
#
_symmetry.space_group_name_H-M   'P 1'
#
loop_
_entity.id
_entity.type
_entity.pdbx_description
1 polymer ?
#
loop_
_entity_poly.entity_id
_entity_poly.type
_entity_poly.pdbx_seq_one_letter_code
_entity_poly.pdbx_strand_id
1 'polypeptide(L)'
;MSRLLTGALTLVLGFAATVQIRETRDPEGLTGATQEDLVEILDSQKSEEDSLRQQIAEAQQAVDTLGRSGADTGRALTEVQQQAAAIALLNGTAPASGPGVRVAIADPQGTVPPSMLLSAIEELRGAGAEAIQVNGVRVVASSYVIGSPGDVEVDGNMLSTPYELLAIGPTEDLMAALTASGSLVSDVARSGGSAQVDGLERVEVSAVVGG
;
A
#
# COMPACT_ATOMS: atom_id res chain seq x y z
N MET A 1 4.05 66.77 28.51
CA MET A 1 5.07 65.99 27.80
C MET A 1 4.62 64.58 27.43
N SER A 2 3.99 63.82 28.34
CA SER A 2 3.59 62.41 28.10
C SER A 2 2.59 62.19 26.96
N ARG A 3 1.60 63.08 26.78
CA ARG A 3 0.57 62.93 25.73
C ARG A 3 1.11 63.06 24.30
N LEU A 4 2.18 63.84 24.11
CA LEU A 4 2.86 64.00 22.82
C LEU A 4 3.71 62.77 22.48
N LEU A 5 4.34 62.15 23.49
CA LEU A 5 5.09 60.91 23.35
C LEU A 5 4.18 59.73 22.98
N THR A 6 3.02 59.60 23.63
CA THR A 6 2.05 58.55 23.29
C THR A 6 1.53 58.72 21.85
N GLY A 7 1.19 59.94 21.45
CA GLY A 7 0.72 60.23 20.09
C GLY A 7 1.76 59.90 19.02
N ALA A 8 3.01 60.31 19.23
CA ALA A 8 4.13 59.99 18.34
C ALA A 8 4.37 58.47 18.24
N LEU A 9 4.29 57.75 19.37
CA LEU A 9 4.48 56.30 19.40
C LEU A 9 3.38 55.56 18.63
N THR A 10 2.11 55.93 18.79
CA THR A 10 1.00 55.33 18.01
C THR A 10 1.08 55.66 16.53
N LEU A 11 1.57 56.85 16.15
CA LEU A 11 1.72 57.23 14.75
C LEU A 11 2.84 56.42 14.07
N VAL A 12 3.96 56.21 14.76
CA VAL A 12 5.06 55.37 14.28
C VAL A 12 4.63 53.91 14.18
N LEU A 13 3.92 53.37 15.18
CA LEU A 13 3.42 51.98 15.14
C LEU A 13 2.35 51.77 14.05
N GLY A 14 1.43 52.71 13.88
CA GLY A 14 0.43 52.65 12.80
C GLY A 14 1.07 52.72 11.42
N PHE A 15 2.06 53.60 11.25
CA PHE A 15 2.83 53.72 10.01
C PHE A 15 3.61 52.43 9.71
N ALA A 16 4.29 51.86 10.71
CA ALA A 16 5.02 50.60 10.56
C ALA A 16 4.11 49.42 10.20
N ALA A 17 2.91 49.34 10.79
CA ALA A 17 1.91 48.32 10.44
C ALA A 17 1.41 48.46 8.99
N THR A 18 1.18 49.69 8.51
CA THR A 18 0.84 49.91 7.09
C THR A 18 1.98 49.57 6.14
N VAL A 19 3.24 49.78 6.53
CA VAL A 19 4.41 49.39 5.72
C VAL A 19 4.53 47.86 5.64
N GLN A 20 4.39 47.14 6.76
CA GLN A 20 4.44 45.67 6.76
C GLN A 20 3.30 45.02 5.95
N ILE A 21 2.09 45.59 5.99
CA ILE A 21 0.95 45.09 5.17
C ILE A 21 1.22 45.31 3.67
N ARG A 22 1.99 46.34 3.31
CA ARG A 22 2.37 46.63 1.92
C ARG A 22 3.50 45.72 1.44
N GLU A 23 4.43 45.36 2.31
CA GLU A 23 5.52 44.43 2.01
C GLU A 23 5.05 42.96 1.95
N THR A 24 3.83 42.67 2.43
CA THR A 24 3.12 41.39 2.18
C THR A 24 2.23 41.46 0.92
N ARG A 25 2.29 42.54 0.15
CA ARG A 25 1.50 42.76 -1.07
C ARG A 25 2.30 43.52 -2.13
N ASP A 26 3.43 42.96 -2.52
CA ASP A 26 3.91 43.11 -3.90
C ASP A 26 3.65 41.80 -4.66
N PRO A 27 2.66 41.80 -5.57
CA PRO A 27 2.44 40.72 -6.53
C PRO A 27 3.30 40.99 -7.76
N GLU A 28 4.60 40.69 -7.68
CA GLU A 28 5.45 40.65 -8.86
C GLU A 28 5.47 39.24 -9.45
N GLY A 29 4.73 39.10 -10.56
CA GLY A 29 5.21 38.36 -11.72
C GLY A 29 5.12 36.84 -11.66
N LEU A 30 3.90 36.29 -11.72
CA LEU A 30 3.67 35.03 -12.42
C LEU A 30 2.50 35.23 -13.38
N THR A 31 2.82 35.89 -14.50
CA THR A 31 2.08 35.83 -15.75
C THR A 31 1.76 34.36 -16.06
N GLY A 32 0.49 34.08 -16.35
CA GLY A 32 -0.10 32.74 -16.37
C GLY A 32 0.78 31.64 -16.93
N ALA A 33 1.18 30.71 -16.07
CA ALA A 33 1.39 29.34 -16.49
C ALA A 33 0.01 28.74 -16.72
N THR A 34 -0.20 28.33 -17.96
CA THR A 34 -1.34 27.58 -18.46
C THR A 34 -1.54 26.29 -17.69
N GLN A 35 -2.73 25.73 -17.86
CA GLN A 35 -3.21 24.46 -17.35
C GLN A 35 -2.44 23.26 -17.95
N GLU A 36 -1.11 23.26 -17.85
CA GLU A 36 -0.23 22.25 -18.45
C GLU A 36 0.77 21.64 -17.44
N ASP A 37 1.02 22.27 -16.28
CA ASP A 37 1.97 21.76 -15.26
C ASP A 37 1.31 20.92 -14.14
N LEU A 38 0.12 20.38 -14.39
CA LEU A 38 -0.52 19.33 -13.56
C LEU A 38 -0.52 17.98 -14.28
N VAL A 39 0.49 17.72 -15.11
CA VAL A 39 0.66 16.43 -15.79
C VAL A 39 1.99 15.75 -15.45
N GLU A 40 2.94 16.38 -14.78
CA GLU A 40 4.27 15.78 -14.51
C GLU A 40 4.39 15.01 -13.18
N ILE A 41 3.26 14.62 -12.56
CA ILE A 41 3.26 13.61 -11.46
C ILE A 41 2.33 12.44 -11.77
N LEU A 42 1.45 12.57 -12.78
CA LEU A 42 0.72 11.44 -13.35
C LEU A 42 1.50 10.78 -14.50
N ASP A 43 2.46 11.50 -15.10
CA ASP A 43 3.27 10.99 -16.20
C ASP A 43 4.53 10.24 -15.72
N SER A 44 4.97 10.38 -14.46
CA SER A 44 6.11 9.62 -13.95
C SER A 44 5.77 8.16 -13.63
N GLN A 45 4.63 7.91 -12.97
CA GLN A 45 4.16 6.53 -12.70
C GLN A 45 3.66 5.84 -13.97
N LYS A 46 3.07 6.58 -14.89
CA LYS A 46 2.62 6.05 -16.19
C LYS A 46 3.80 5.76 -17.11
N SER A 47 4.83 6.61 -17.11
CA SER A 47 6.10 6.36 -17.80
C SER A 47 6.84 5.16 -17.21
N GLU A 48 6.79 4.95 -15.89
CA GLU A 48 7.37 3.77 -15.25
C GLU A 48 6.59 2.49 -15.59
N GLU A 49 5.26 2.55 -15.61
CA GLU A 49 4.40 1.45 -16.05
C GLU A 49 4.62 1.11 -17.54
N ASP A 50 4.65 2.12 -18.41
CA ASP A 50 4.90 1.95 -19.84
C ASP A 50 6.31 1.43 -20.12
N SER A 51 7.31 1.90 -19.35
CA SER A 51 8.67 1.38 -19.37
C SER A 51 8.74 -0.08 -18.93
N LEU A 52 8.04 -0.46 -17.85
CA LEU A 52 7.97 -1.85 -17.38
C LEU A 52 7.22 -2.74 -18.39
N ARG A 53 6.15 -2.26 -19.01
CA ARG A 53 5.42 -2.97 -20.08
C ARG A 53 6.30 -3.14 -21.32
N GLN A 54 7.10 -2.14 -21.68
CA GLN A 54 8.05 -2.22 -22.77
C GLN A 54 9.18 -3.21 -22.47
N GLN A 55 9.70 -3.20 -21.23
CA GLN A 55 10.68 -4.19 -20.78
C GLN A 55 10.11 -5.62 -20.79
N ILE A 56 8.84 -5.81 -20.44
CA ILE A 56 8.15 -7.09 -20.56
C ILE A 56 8.02 -7.53 -22.03
N ALA A 57 7.63 -6.61 -22.93
CA ALA A 57 7.49 -6.90 -24.35
C ALA A 57 8.85 -7.22 -25.01
N GLU A 58 9.90 -6.46 -24.67
CA GLU A 58 11.26 -6.73 -25.12
C GLU A 58 11.78 -8.05 -24.56
N ALA A 59 11.49 -8.38 -23.29
CA ALA A 59 11.83 -9.66 -22.69
C ALA A 59 11.10 -10.83 -23.38
N GLN A 60 9.82 -10.68 -23.71
CA GLN A 60 9.04 -11.67 -24.47
C GLN A 60 9.59 -11.85 -25.89
N GLN A 61 9.91 -10.76 -26.58
CA GLN A 61 10.48 -10.79 -27.92
C GLN A 61 11.90 -11.36 -27.92
N ALA A 62 12.69 -11.08 -26.88
CA ALA A 62 13.99 -11.70 -26.66
C ALA A 62 13.83 -13.21 -26.45
N VAL A 63 12.88 -13.65 -25.60
CA VAL A 63 12.55 -15.07 -25.39
C VAL A 63 12.18 -15.76 -26.71
N ASP A 64 11.33 -15.15 -27.54
CA ASP A 64 10.90 -15.70 -28.83
C ASP A 64 12.02 -15.74 -29.89
N THR A 65 12.91 -14.75 -29.85
CA THR A 65 14.08 -14.68 -30.75
C THR A 65 15.14 -15.70 -30.32
N LEU A 66 15.32 -15.87 -29.00
CA LEU A 66 16.26 -16.81 -28.40
C LEU A 66 15.80 -18.26 -28.54
N GLY A 67 14.48 -18.54 -28.53
CA GLY A 67 13.91 -19.88 -28.75
C GLY A 67 14.28 -20.54 -30.10
N ARG A 68 14.91 -19.80 -31.02
CA ARG A 68 15.40 -20.30 -32.32
C ARG A 68 16.88 -20.75 -32.31
N SER A 69 17.60 -20.63 -31.19
CA SER A 69 19.05 -20.94 -31.06
C SER A 69 19.31 -22.06 -30.02
N GLY A 70 20.30 -22.94 -30.25
CA GLY A 70 20.48 -24.21 -29.50
C GLY A 70 21.09 -24.13 -28.09
N ALA A 71 21.08 -25.28 -27.40
CA ALA A 71 21.60 -25.68 -26.05
C ALA A 71 22.13 -24.64 -25.03
N ASP A 72 23.03 -23.71 -25.38
CA ASP A 72 23.44 -22.59 -24.49
C ASP A 72 22.26 -21.65 -24.18
N THR A 73 21.31 -21.57 -25.11
CA THR A 73 20.05 -20.81 -24.96
C THR A 73 19.13 -21.40 -23.89
N GLY A 74 19.20 -22.71 -23.61
CA GLY A 74 18.36 -23.34 -22.58
C GLY A 74 18.68 -22.84 -21.17
N ARG A 75 19.97 -22.60 -20.87
CA ARG A 75 20.40 -22.08 -19.56
C ARG A 75 20.02 -20.61 -19.40
N ALA A 76 20.29 -19.80 -20.42
CA ALA A 76 19.93 -18.37 -20.43
C ALA A 76 18.40 -18.15 -20.36
N LEU A 77 17.61 -18.94 -21.09
CA LEU A 77 16.15 -18.89 -21.02
C LEU A 77 15.61 -19.28 -19.64
N THR A 78 16.18 -20.33 -19.03
CA THR A 78 15.80 -20.77 -17.68
C THR A 78 16.09 -19.67 -16.65
N GLU A 79 17.24 -19.00 -16.75
CA GLU A 79 17.61 -17.90 -15.86
C GLU A 79 16.65 -16.71 -15.99
N VAL A 80 16.32 -16.30 -17.21
CA VAL A 80 15.34 -15.23 -17.48
C VAL A 80 13.95 -15.59 -16.94
N GLN A 81 13.51 -16.84 -17.10
CA GLN A 81 12.23 -17.32 -16.56
C GLN A 81 12.21 -17.31 -15.03
N GLN A 82 13.31 -17.69 -14.38
CA GLN A 82 13.44 -17.62 -12.92
C GLN A 82 13.39 -16.17 -12.41
N GLN A 83 14.06 -15.24 -13.11
CA GLN A 83 14.00 -13.82 -12.78
C GLN A 83 12.58 -13.27 -12.96
N ALA A 84 11.90 -13.60 -14.07
CA ALA A 84 10.52 -13.20 -14.31
C ALA A 84 9.57 -13.75 -13.24
N ALA A 85 9.74 -15.01 -12.82
CA ALA A 85 8.95 -15.61 -11.74
C ALA A 85 9.19 -14.92 -10.38
N ALA A 86 10.44 -14.56 -10.08
CA ALA A 86 10.78 -13.83 -8.86
C ALA A 86 10.13 -12.43 -8.86
N ILE A 87 10.20 -11.71 -9.98
CA ILE A 87 9.53 -10.40 -10.13
C ILE A 87 8.01 -10.56 -10.01
N ALA A 88 7.44 -11.61 -10.60
CA ALA A 88 6.00 -11.86 -10.51
C ALA A 88 5.53 -12.12 -9.08
N LEU A 89 6.33 -12.86 -8.28
CA LEU A 89 6.05 -13.09 -6.87
C LEU A 89 6.10 -11.79 -6.06
N LEU A 90 7.14 -10.97 -6.27
CA LEU A 90 7.33 -9.67 -5.61
C LEU A 90 6.21 -8.67 -5.92
N ASN A 91 5.77 -8.62 -7.17
CA ASN A 91 4.68 -7.75 -7.61
C ASN A 91 3.29 -8.32 -7.31
N GLY A 92 3.22 -9.52 -6.73
CA GLY A 92 1.97 -10.20 -6.45
C GLY A 92 1.16 -10.62 -7.67
N THR A 93 1.80 -10.78 -8.83
CA THR A 93 1.15 -11.24 -10.09
C THR A 93 1.25 -12.74 -10.31
N ALA A 94 1.92 -13.47 -9.40
CA ALA A 94 1.95 -14.93 -9.36
C ALA A 94 1.47 -15.46 -8.00
N PRO A 95 0.81 -16.63 -7.97
CA PRO A 95 0.43 -17.30 -6.72
C PRO A 95 1.67 -17.74 -5.95
N ALA A 96 1.53 -17.88 -4.63
CA ALA A 96 2.61 -18.25 -3.72
C ALA A 96 2.17 -19.36 -2.77
N SER A 97 3.11 -20.17 -2.31
CA SER A 97 2.87 -21.15 -1.25
C SER A 97 4.10 -21.36 -0.40
N GLY A 98 3.88 -21.53 0.91
CA GLY A 98 4.93 -21.74 1.90
C GLY A 98 4.34 -21.88 3.31
N PRO A 99 5.18 -22.03 4.34
CA PRO A 99 4.73 -21.96 5.73
C PRO A 99 4.13 -20.59 6.01
N GLY A 100 3.21 -20.52 6.97
CA GLY A 100 2.55 -19.27 7.27
C GLY A 100 1.44 -19.38 8.31
N VAL A 101 0.49 -18.45 8.25
CA VAL A 101 -0.67 -18.40 9.13
C VAL A 101 -1.97 -18.22 8.35
N ARG A 102 -3.05 -18.76 8.90
CA ARG A 102 -4.43 -18.41 8.55
C ARG A 102 -5.05 -17.67 9.71
N VAL A 103 -5.67 -16.53 9.42
CA VAL A 103 -6.46 -15.75 10.39
C VAL A 103 -7.90 -15.74 9.92
N ALA A 104 -8.82 -16.14 10.79
CA ALA A 104 -10.25 -16.08 10.53
C ALA A 104 -10.92 -15.13 11.52
N ILE A 105 -11.55 -14.07 11.03
CA ILE A 105 -12.26 -13.07 11.82
C ILE A 105 -13.75 -13.17 11.54
N ALA A 106 -14.51 -13.71 12.50
CA ALA A 106 -15.97 -13.72 12.44
C ALA A 106 -16.52 -12.40 13.00
N ASP A 107 -17.46 -11.80 12.28
CA ASP A 107 -18.11 -10.54 12.63
C ASP A 107 -19.62 -10.62 12.38
N PRO A 108 -20.36 -11.44 13.16
CA PRO A 108 -21.78 -11.69 12.90
C PRO A 108 -22.66 -10.46 13.10
N GLN A 109 -22.16 -9.40 13.75
CA GLN A 109 -22.89 -8.15 13.99
C GLN A 109 -22.44 -7.02 13.06
N GLY A 110 -21.43 -7.24 12.21
CA GLY A 110 -20.90 -6.21 11.31
C GLY A 110 -20.28 -5.04 12.05
N THR A 111 -19.64 -5.29 13.19
CA THR A 111 -19.11 -4.25 14.09
C THR A 111 -17.59 -4.14 14.07
N VAL A 112 -16.88 -5.06 13.41
CA VAL A 112 -15.43 -5.00 13.25
C VAL A 112 -15.07 -3.91 12.22
N PRO A 113 -14.27 -2.89 12.59
CA PRO A 113 -13.93 -1.81 11.68
C PRO A 113 -12.88 -2.23 10.63
N PRO A 114 -12.85 -1.60 9.44
CA PRO A 114 -11.83 -1.83 8.42
C PRO A 114 -10.39 -1.65 8.95
N SER A 115 -10.20 -0.72 9.90
CA SER A 115 -8.89 -0.49 10.52
C SER A 115 -8.34 -1.73 11.22
N MET A 116 -9.18 -2.66 11.65
CA MET A 116 -8.75 -3.92 12.27
C MET A 116 -8.04 -4.84 11.28
N LEU A 117 -8.59 -4.93 10.06
CA LEU A 117 -8.00 -5.69 8.97
C LEU A 117 -6.70 -5.04 8.50
N LEU A 118 -6.70 -3.71 8.35
CA LEU A 118 -5.49 -2.96 8.03
C LEU A 118 -4.39 -3.20 9.08
N SER A 119 -4.70 -3.10 10.37
CA SER A 119 -3.74 -3.41 11.44
C SER A 119 -3.22 -4.83 11.34
N ALA A 120 -4.07 -5.83 11.10
CA ALA A 120 -3.63 -7.21 10.93
C ALA A 120 -2.65 -7.37 9.75
N ILE A 121 -2.94 -6.72 8.61
CA ILE A 121 -2.04 -6.69 7.45
C ILE A 121 -0.69 -6.06 7.79
N GLU A 122 -0.70 -4.93 8.50
CA GLU A 122 0.55 -4.25 8.87
C GLU A 122 1.38 -5.06 9.88
N GLU A 123 0.76 -5.70 10.86
CA GLU A 123 1.45 -6.60 11.79
C GLU A 123 2.08 -7.78 11.04
N LEU A 124 1.35 -8.38 10.09
CA LEU A 124 1.89 -9.45 9.25
C LEU A 124 3.09 -8.98 8.41
N ARG A 125 3.02 -7.79 7.81
CA ARG A 125 4.15 -7.18 7.08
C ARG A 125 5.35 -6.95 7.98
N GLY A 126 5.13 -6.35 9.15
CA GLY A 126 6.17 -6.09 10.14
C GLY A 126 6.86 -7.37 10.63
N ALA A 127 6.12 -8.48 10.67
CA ALA A 127 6.59 -9.80 11.06
C ALA A 127 7.25 -10.60 9.91
N GLY A 128 7.40 -10.00 8.72
CA GLY A 128 8.08 -10.65 7.59
C GLY A 128 7.19 -11.52 6.72
N ALA A 129 5.88 -11.22 6.62
CA ALA A 129 5.03 -11.84 5.62
C ALA A 129 5.51 -11.50 4.20
N GLU A 130 5.71 -12.53 3.38
CA GLU A 130 6.19 -12.45 2.00
C GLU A 130 5.04 -12.35 0.99
N ALA A 131 3.88 -12.91 1.33
CA ALA A 131 2.66 -12.80 0.55
C ALA A 131 1.45 -12.80 1.48
N ILE A 132 0.49 -11.92 1.22
CA ILE A 132 -0.75 -11.78 2.01
C ILE A 132 -1.94 -11.80 1.06
N GLN A 133 -3.00 -12.50 1.45
CA GLN A 133 -4.29 -12.51 0.79
C GLN A 133 -5.39 -12.27 1.82
N VAL A 134 -6.37 -11.44 1.48
CA VAL A 134 -7.56 -11.19 2.31
C VAL A 134 -8.80 -11.52 1.50
N ASN A 135 -9.58 -12.52 1.90
CA ASN A 135 -10.82 -12.94 1.23
C ASN A 135 -10.65 -13.17 -0.30
N GLY A 136 -9.49 -13.65 -0.73
CA GLY A 136 -9.19 -13.86 -2.15
C GLY A 136 -8.62 -12.64 -2.89
N VAL A 137 -8.40 -11.52 -2.20
CA VAL A 137 -7.73 -10.33 -2.74
C VAL A 137 -6.25 -10.37 -2.38
N ARG A 138 -5.37 -10.25 -3.38
CA ARG A 138 -3.91 -10.19 -3.16
C ARG A 138 -3.54 -8.83 -2.59
N VAL A 139 -2.89 -8.82 -1.43
CA VAL A 139 -2.41 -7.60 -0.80
C VAL A 139 -0.97 -7.34 -1.22
N VAL A 140 -0.72 -6.16 -1.78
CA VAL A 140 0.59 -5.62 -2.18
C VAL A 140 0.81 -4.24 -1.56
N ALA A 141 1.99 -3.63 -1.78
CA ALA A 141 2.35 -2.36 -1.15
C ALA A 141 1.35 -1.22 -1.40
N SER A 142 0.73 -1.19 -2.59
CA SER A 142 -0.27 -0.19 -2.97
C SER A 142 -1.69 -0.51 -2.53
N SER A 143 -1.92 -1.66 -1.90
CA SER A 143 -3.25 -2.09 -1.49
C SER A 143 -3.83 -1.19 -0.39
N TYR A 144 -5.14 -1.00 -0.43
CA TYR A 144 -5.88 -0.20 0.55
C TYR A 144 -7.06 -0.98 1.15
N VAL A 145 -7.41 -0.61 2.38
CA VAL A 145 -8.59 -1.12 3.10
C VAL A 145 -9.45 0.07 3.51
N ILE A 146 -10.70 0.11 3.04
CA ILE A 146 -11.64 1.22 3.29
C ILE A 146 -13.01 0.69 3.70
N GLY A 147 -13.95 1.61 3.93
CA GLY A 147 -15.35 1.30 4.20
C GLY A 147 -15.76 1.61 5.65
N SER A 148 -16.68 0.83 6.18
CA SER A 148 -17.24 0.96 7.53
C SER A 148 -17.48 -0.43 8.14
N PRO A 149 -17.73 -0.55 9.46
CA PRO A 149 -18.11 -1.84 10.03
C PRO A 149 -19.27 -2.50 9.28
N GLY A 150 -19.10 -3.76 8.89
CA GLY A 150 -20.05 -4.52 8.09
C GLY A 150 -20.05 -4.23 6.57
N ASP A 151 -19.26 -3.25 6.12
CA ASP A 151 -19.13 -2.81 4.73
C ASP A 151 -17.65 -2.53 4.44
N VAL A 152 -16.83 -3.58 4.48
CA VAL A 152 -15.37 -3.49 4.34
C VAL A 152 -14.96 -3.83 2.91
N GLU A 153 -14.10 -2.99 2.34
CA GLU A 153 -13.56 -3.16 0.99
C GLU A 153 -12.03 -3.26 1.02
N VAL A 154 -11.47 -4.12 0.18
CA VAL A 154 -10.03 -4.22 -0.09
C VAL A 154 -9.80 -4.13 -1.60
N ASP A 155 -9.03 -3.15 -2.05
CA ASP A 155 -8.71 -2.91 -3.46
C ASP A 155 -9.94 -2.95 -4.40
N GLY A 156 -11.04 -2.31 -4.02
CA GLY A 156 -12.28 -2.29 -4.82
C GLY A 156 -13.19 -3.51 -4.63
N ASN A 157 -12.78 -4.50 -3.83
CA ASN A 157 -13.55 -5.72 -3.61
C ASN A 157 -14.23 -5.69 -2.25
N MET A 158 -15.57 -5.75 -2.25
CA MET A 158 -16.36 -5.86 -1.03
C MET A 158 -16.16 -7.21 -0.38
N LEU A 159 -15.81 -7.21 0.91
CA LEU A 159 -15.56 -8.42 1.67
C LEU A 159 -16.83 -8.93 2.37
N SER A 160 -16.82 -10.21 2.70
CA SER A 160 -17.87 -10.85 3.50
C SER A 160 -17.27 -11.59 4.67
N THR A 161 -17.94 -11.54 5.82
CA THR A 161 -17.52 -12.27 7.01
C THR A 161 -17.76 -13.80 6.85
N PRO A 162 -16.90 -14.68 7.38
CA PRO A 162 -15.65 -14.39 8.10
C PRO A 162 -14.58 -13.80 7.20
N TYR A 163 -13.86 -12.78 7.69
CA TYR A 163 -12.70 -12.26 6.99
C TYR A 163 -11.54 -13.24 7.16
N GLU A 164 -11.05 -13.78 6.06
CA GLU A 164 -9.94 -14.74 6.03
C GLU A 164 -8.68 -14.04 5.52
N LEU A 165 -7.64 -14.01 6.35
CA LEU A 165 -6.31 -13.58 5.95
C LEU A 165 -5.40 -14.80 5.86
N LEU A 166 -4.74 -14.94 4.74
CA LEU A 166 -3.70 -15.94 4.51
C LEU A 166 -2.38 -15.19 4.36
N ALA A 167 -1.37 -15.57 5.13
CA ALA A 167 -0.05 -14.98 5.04
C ALA A 167 1.02 -16.06 5.01
N ILE A 168 1.98 -15.92 4.08
CA ILE A 168 3.16 -16.76 3.96
C ILE A 168 4.35 -16.03 4.59
N GLY A 169 5.15 -16.73 5.39
CA GLY A 169 6.31 -16.16 6.08
C GLY A 169 6.71 -17.01 7.29
N PRO A 170 7.63 -16.52 8.15
CA PRO A 170 8.06 -17.25 9.34
C PRO A 170 6.91 -17.44 10.33
N THR A 171 6.32 -18.65 10.38
CA THR A 171 5.07 -18.92 11.12
C THR A 171 5.12 -18.47 12.58
N GLU A 172 6.24 -18.69 13.28
CA GLU A 172 6.38 -18.29 14.69
C GLU A 172 6.35 -16.77 14.85
N ASP A 173 7.03 -16.02 13.98
CA ASP A 173 7.06 -14.56 14.03
C ASP A 173 5.69 -13.96 13.64
N LEU A 174 5.03 -14.51 12.62
CA LEU A 174 3.69 -14.09 12.20
C LEU A 174 2.66 -14.33 13.31
N MET A 175 2.69 -15.52 13.93
CA MET A 175 1.83 -15.83 15.07
C MET A 175 2.13 -14.91 16.25
N ALA A 176 3.41 -14.69 16.56
CA ALA A 176 3.82 -13.80 17.64
C ALA A 176 3.29 -12.39 17.38
N ALA A 177 3.45 -11.80 16.20
CA ALA A 177 2.95 -10.45 15.94
C ALA A 177 1.43 -10.31 16.14
N LEU A 178 0.66 -11.31 15.72
CA LEU A 178 -0.80 -11.32 15.88
C LEU A 178 -1.27 -11.60 17.31
N THR A 179 -0.43 -12.22 18.16
CA THR A 179 -0.79 -12.71 19.50
C THR A 179 0.00 -12.13 20.66
N ALA A 180 1.12 -11.44 20.41
CA ALA A 180 2.12 -10.99 21.39
C ALA A 180 1.59 -10.01 22.44
N SER A 181 0.35 -9.54 22.30
CA SER A 181 -0.38 -8.82 23.35
C SER A 181 -1.87 -9.12 23.35
N GLY A 182 -2.29 -10.19 22.66
CA GLY A 182 -3.69 -10.42 22.31
C GLY A 182 -4.32 -9.26 21.56
N SER A 183 -3.54 -8.42 20.83
CA SER A 183 -4.06 -7.21 20.19
C SER A 183 -5.16 -7.57 19.20
N LEU A 184 -4.87 -8.31 18.13
CA LEU A 184 -5.89 -8.61 17.13
C LEU A 184 -7.09 -9.37 17.72
N VAL A 185 -6.84 -10.46 18.45
CA VAL A 185 -7.93 -11.29 19.01
C VAL A 185 -8.77 -10.51 20.03
N SER A 186 -8.15 -9.73 20.91
CA SER A 186 -8.88 -8.95 21.92
C SER A 186 -9.48 -7.67 21.34
N ASP A 187 -8.86 -7.04 20.35
CA ASP A 187 -9.37 -5.87 19.63
C ASP A 187 -10.63 -6.25 18.84
N VAL A 188 -10.60 -7.40 18.16
CA VAL A 188 -11.76 -7.98 17.47
C VAL A 188 -12.86 -8.32 18.47
N ALA A 189 -12.51 -8.98 19.58
CA ALA A 189 -13.47 -9.31 20.64
C ALA A 189 -14.11 -8.05 21.27
N ARG A 190 -13.32 -7.00 21.52
CA ARG A 190 -13.83 -5.70 22.00
C ARG A 190 -14.76 -5.02 20.99
N SER A 191 -14.55 -5.28 19.70
CA SER A 191 -15.42 -4.81 18.62
C SER A 191 -16.64 -5.71 18.40
N GLY A 192 -16.83 -6.79 19.16
CA GLY A 192 -18.00 -7.68 19.06
C GLY A 192 -17.85 -8.87 18.11
N GLY A 193 -16.66 -9.08 17.54
CA GLY A 193 -16.33 -10.25 16.71
C GLY A 193 -15.56 -11.33 17.46
N SER A 194 -15.02 -12.30 16.73
CA SER A 194 -14.03 -13.27 17.23
C SER A 194 -12.97 -13.55 16.18
N ALA A 195 -11.70 -13.67 16.60
CA ALA A 195 -10.61 -14.03 15.69
C ALA A 195 -9.94 -15.34 16.13
N GLN A 196 -9.55 -16.16 15.15
CA GLN A 196 -8.72 -17.34 15.32
C GLN A 196 -7.47 -17.19 14.45
N VAL A 197 -6.32 -17.59 15.00
CA VAL A 197 -5.03 -17.57 14.30
C VAL A 197 -4.46 -18.98 14.34
N ASP A 198 -4.26 -19.59 13.18
CA ASP A 198 -3.74 -20.93 13.03
C ASP A 198 -2.42 -20.89 12.24
N GLY A 199 -1.34 -21.40 12.84
CA GLY A 199 -0.08 -21.64 12.13
C GLY A 199 -0.19 -22.89 11.25
N LEU A 200 0.29 -22.80 10.01
CA LEU A 200 0.20 -23.87 9.02
C LEU A 200 1.56 -24.12 8.37
N GLU A 201 1.93 -25.39 8.20
CA GLU A 201 3.14 -25.79 7.45
C GLU A 201 3.07 -25.39 5.98
N ARG A 202 1.84 -25.27 5.45
CA ARG A 202 1.58 -24.85 4.08
C ARG A 202 0.32 -24.01 3.98
N VAL A 203 0.51 -22.77 3.55
CA VAL A 203 -0.49 -21.80 3.13
C VAL A 203 -0.38 -21.62 1.62
N GLU A 204 -1.51 -21.42 0.95
CA GLU A 204 -1.56 -21.08 -0.48
C GLU A 204 -2.22 -19.72 -0.62
N VAL A 205 -1.45 -18.75 -1.13
CA VAL A 205 -1.93 -17.44 -1.57
C VAL A 205 -2.14 -17.56 -3.07
N SER A 206 -3.36 -17.89 -3.47
CA SER A 206 -3.74 -18.11 -4.87
C SER A 206 -4.10 -16.80 -5.59
N ALA A 207 -4.47 -15.77 -4.84
CA ALA A 207 -4.80 -14.46 -5.39
C ALA A 207 -3.60 -13.76 -6.04
N VAL A 208 -3.87 -13.08 -7.13
CA VAL A 208 -2.90 -12.25 -7.87
C VAL A 208 -3.49 -10.87 -8.17
N VAL A 209 -2.64 -9.86 -8.27
CA VAL A 209 -3.04 -8.50 -8.64
C VAL A 209 -3.59 -8.50 -10.07
N GLY A 210 -4.76 -7.87 -10.27
CA GLY A 210 -5.41 -7.75 -11.58
C GLY A 210 -6.17 -9.00 -12.07
N GLY A 211 -6.33 -10.00 -11.20
CA GLY A 211 -7.13 -11.22 -11.46
C GLY A 211 -8.62 -11.06 -11.16
#